data_AF-A0A831JVQ2-F1
#
_entry.id   AF-A0A831JVQ2-F1
#
_cell.length_a   1.000
_cell.length_b   1.000
_cell.length_c   1.000
_cell.angle_alpha   90.00
_cell.angle_beta   90.00
_cell.angle_gamma   90.00
#
_symmetry.space_group_name_H-M   'P 1'
#
loop_
_entity.id
_entity.type
_entity.pdbx_description
1 polymer ?
#
loop_
_entity_poly.entity_id
_entity_poly.type
_entity_poly.pdbx_seq_one_letter_code
_entity_poly.pdbx_strand_id
1 'polypeptide(L)'
;VKTSIEKVAETSKKIEYKVVPFGESYKVEISVPGEKCWFSVKVDGNVVYEGLMTKDMSKIFDVKDSITILMGYPPAVKITVDGEELPTVQTPSPVTINIHT
;
A
#
# COMPACT_ATOMS: atom_id res chain seq x y z
N VAL A 1 -4.37 22.47 -1.38
CA VAL A 1 -3.52 21.67 -2.31
C VAL A 1 -3.67 20.22 -1.86
N LYS A 2 -3.70 19.26 -2.79
CA LYS A 2 -3.90 17.84 -2.46
C LYS A 2 -2.61 17.05 -2.76
N THR A 3 -2.43 15.92 -2.08
CA THR A 3 -1.36 14.97 -2.41
C THR A 3 -1.49 14.53 -3.86
N SER A 4 -0.40 14.58 -4.61
CA SER A 4 -0.34 14.10 -6.00
C SER A 4 0.20 12.68 -5.99
N ILE A 5 -0.37 11.80 -6.81
CA ILE A 5 0.01 10.39 -6.91
C ILE A 5 0.22 10.05 -8.38
N GLU A 6 1.37 9.47 -8.71
CA GLU A 6 1.72 9.04 -10.06
C GLU A 6 2.21 7.60 -10.04
N LYS A 7 1.67 6.73 -10.90
CA LYS A 7 2.23 5.40 -11.11
C LYS A 7 3.42 5.51 -12.06
N VAL A 8 4.62 5.18 -11.57
CA VAL A 8 5.87 5.34 -12.33
C VAL A 8 6.32 4.05 -13.00
N ALA A 9 5.98 2.89 -12.43
CA ALA A 9 6.28 1.59 -13.03
C ALA A 9 5.30 0.51 -12.60
N GLU A 10 5.09 -0.49 -13.46
CA GLU A 10 4.28 -1.67 -13.17
C GLU A 10 4.83 -2.91 -13.87
N THR A 11 4.91 -4.00 -13.11
CA THR A 11 5.25 -5.34 -13.57
C THR A 11 4.32 -6.34 -12.88
N SER A 12 4.39 -7.62 -13.26
CA SER A 12 3.60 -8.68 -12.62
C SER A 12 3.91 -8.89 -11.13
N LYS A 13 5.04 -8.38 -10.61
CA LYS A 13 5.48 -8.58 -9.21
C LYS A 13 5.61 -7.28 -8.42
N LYS A 14 5.58 -6.12 -9.08
CA LYS A 14 5.90 -4.84 -8.45
C LYS A 14 5.16 -3.70 -9.12
N ILE A 15 4.59 -2.83 -8.30
CA ILE A 15 4.03 -1.54 -8.71
C ILE A 15 4.75 -0.45 -7.94
N GLU A 16 5.13 0.62 -8.64
CA GLU A 16 5.78 1.79 -8.06
C GLU A 16 4.92 3.03 -8.25
N TYR A 17 4.70 3.74 -7.15
CA TYR A 17 4.05 5.03 -7.12
C TYR A 17 5.00 6.08 -6.56
N LYS A 18 5.01 7.24 -7.20
CA LYS A 18 5.60 8.45 -6.68
C LYS A 18 4.50 9.35 -6.13
N VAL A 19 4.71 9.95 -4.96
CA VAL A 19 3.76 10.84 -4.31
C VAL A 19 4.40 12.18 -3.98
N VAL A 20 3.65 13.27 -4.16
CA VAL A 20 4.04 14.59 -3.66
C VAL A 20 3.05 14.94 -2.55
N PRO A 21 3.40 14.72 -1.27
CA PRO A 21 2.48 14.93 -0.16
C PRO A 21 2.16 16.42 -0.01
N PHE A 22 0.94 16.71 0.44
CA PHE A 22 0.57 18.08 0.79
C PHE A 22 1.26 18.57 2.07
N GLY A 23 1.49 17.66 3.03
CA GLY A 23 2.15 17.94 4.31
C GLY A 23 3.55 17.31 4.42
N GLU A 24 4.08 17.26 5.64
CA GLU A 24 5.36 16.60 5.95
C GLU A 24 5.28 15.06 5.89
N SER A 25 4.08 14.51 5.87
CA SER A 25 3.79 13.09 5.75
C SER A 25 2.49 12.86 4.96
N TYR A 26 2.24 11.61 4.59
CA TYR A 26 0.99 11.15 3.97
C TYR A 26 0.51 9.87 4.66
N LYS A 27 -0.82 9.66 4.65
CA LYS A 27 -1.44 8.48 5.22
C LYS A 27 -1.66 7.41 4.18
N VAL A 28 -1.26 6.18 4.48
CA VAL A 28 -1.59 5.01 3.67
C VAL A 28 -2.50 4.09 4.46
N GLU A 29 -3.70 3.84 3.93
CA GLU A 29 -4.61 2.85 4.49
C GLU A 29 -4.62 1.60 3.62
N ILE A 30 -4.45 0.44 4.27
CA ILE A 30 -4.63 -0.87 3.67
C ILE A 30 -5.91 -1.46 4.24
N SER A 31 -6.84 -1.89 3.39
CA SER A 31 -8.07 -2.57 3.81
C SER A 31 -8.32 -3.86 3.04
N VAL A 32 -8.89 -4.83 3.75
CA VAL A 32 -9.20 -6.18 3.23
C VAL A 32 -10.72 -6.37 3.25
N PRO A 33 -11.46 -5.89 2.23
CA PRO A 33 -12.92 -6.04 2.18
C PRO A 33 -13.39 -7.49 1.94
N GLY A 34 -12.51 -8.33 1.40
CA GLY A 34 -12.81 -9.70 0.99
C GLY A 34 -12.03 -10.73 1.81
N GLU A 35 -11.38 -11.64 1.11
CA GLU A 35 -10.64 -12.74 1.73
C GLU A 35 -9.31 -12.30 2.35
N LYS A 36 -8.83 -13.10 3.31
CA LYS A 36 -7.58 -12.85 4.04
C LYS A 36 -6.39 -12.70 3.10
N CYS A 37 -5.47 -11.81 3.45
CA CYS A 37 -4.19 -11.65 2.78
C CYS A 37 -3.07 -11.52 3.81
N TRP A 38 -1.90 -12.09 3.51
CA TRP A 38 -0.70 -11.89 4.29
C TRP A 38 0.04 -10.65 3.80
N PHE A 39 0.53 -9.84 4.74
CA PHE A 39 1.26 -8.61 4.46
C PHE A 39 2.59 -8.57 5.22
N SER A 40 3.60 -7.97 4.59
CA SER A 40 4.76 -7.37 5.24
C SER A 40 4.82 -5.91 4.83
N VAL A 41 4.71 -5.00 5.80
CA VAL A 41 4.71 -3.56 5.59
C VAL A 41 5.94 -2.95 6.24
N LYS A 42 6.71 -2.21 5.43
CA LYS A 42 7.82 -1.40 5.89
C LYS A 42 7.51 0.07 5.67
N VAL A 43 7.68 0.89 6.69
CA VAL A 43 7.58 2.35 6.61
C VAL A 43 8.95 2.92 6.94
N ASP A 44 9.46 3.76 6.04
CA ASP A 44 10.76 4.43 6.16
C ASP A 44 11.88 3.44 6.54
N GLY A 45 11.88 2.28 5.88
CA GLY A 45 12.85 1.20 6.06
C GLY A 45 12.56 0.23 7.23
N ASN A 46 11.66 0.56 8.14
CA ASN A 46 11.37 -0.24 9.33
C ASN A 46 10.13 -1.13 9.13
N VAL A 47 10.21 -2.41 9.51
CA VAL A 47 9.04 -3.31 9.51
C VAL A 47 8.07 -2.86 10.60
N VAL A 48 6.88 -2.41 10.20
CA VAL A 48 5.83 -1.94 11.13
C VAL A 48 4.67 -2.93 11.25
N TYR A 49 4.55 -3.85 10.30
CA TYR A 49 3.57 -4.91 10.36
C TYR A 49 4.02 -6.13 9.55
N GLU A 50 3.81 -7.31 10.12
CA GLU A 50 3.94 -8.57 9.41
C GLU A 50 2.86 -9.53 9.92
N GLY A 51 2.01 -10.03 9.02
CA GLY A 51 0.94 -10.94 9.41
C GLY A 51 -0.26 -11.01 8.46
N LEU A 52 -1.24 -11.81 8.86
CA LEU A 52 -2.50 -11.95 8.16
C LEU A 52 -3.48 -10.84 8.57
N MET A 53 -4.07 -10.17 7.58
CA MET A 53 -5.29 -9.38 7.77
C MET A 53 -6.46 -10.16 7.21
N THR A 54 -7.53 -10.27 8.00
CA THR A 54 -8.78 -10.94 7.61
C THR A 54 -9.79 -9.94 7.07
N LYS A 55 -10.93 -10.47 6.60
CA LYS A 55 -12.07 -9.67 6.15
C LYS A 55 -12.39 -8.53 7.13
N ASP A 56 -12.68 -7.36 6.56
CA ASP A 56 -13.09 -6.12 7.23
C ASP A 56 -11.99 -5.49 8.11
N MET A 57 -10.76 -6.04 8.12
CA MET A 57 -9.62 -5.40 8.78
C MET A 57 -9.04 -4.28 7.91
N SER A 58 -8.64 -3.19 8.56
CA SER A 58 -7.81 -2.15 7.97
C SER A 58 -6.64 -1.78 8.88
N LYS A 59 -5.60 -1.19 8.28
CA LYS A 59 -4.46 -0.59 8.97
C LYS A 59 -4.10 0.72 8.29
N ILE A 60 -3.83 1.73 9.09
CA ILE A 60 -3.41 3.04 8.63
C ILE A 60 -1.97 3.26 9.08
N PHE A 61 -1.15 3.76 8.16
CA PHE A 61 0.25 4.08 8.38
C PHE A 61 0.49 5.55 8.05
N ASP A 62 1.29 6.23 8.87
CA ASP A 62 1.78 7.58 8.61
C ASP A 62 3.19 7.47 8.03
N VAL A 63 3.42 8.04 6.86
CA VAL A 63 4.63 7.80 6.04
C VAL A 63 5.30 9.12 5.70
N LYS A 64 6.60 9.23 5.94
CA LYS A 64 7.37 10.43 5.62
C LYS A 64 8.03 10.34 4.25
N ASP A 65 8.80 9.26 4.04
CA ASP A 65 9.62 9.10 2.85
C ASP A 65 9.05 7.98 1.97
N SER A 66 8.84 6.79 2.53
CA SER A 66 8.44 5.62 1.74
C SER A 66 7.70 4.54 2.54
N ILE A 67 6.82 3.83 1.84
CA ILE A 67 6.20 2.60 2.32
C ILE A 67 6.34 1.50 1.28
N THR A 68 6.75 0.32 1.73
CA THR A 68 6.81 -0.92 0.96
C THR A 68 5.79 -1.89 1.51
N ILE A 69 4.86 -2.31 0.67
CA ILE A 69 3.77 -3.24 1.00
C ILE A 69 3.97 -4.50 0.18
N LEU A 70 4.45 -5.57 0.82
CA LEU A 70 4.48 -6.90 0.21
C LEU A 70 3.20 -7.64 0.57
N MET A 71 2.45 -8.06 -0.44
CA MET A 71 1.26 -8.89 -0.30
C MET A 71 1.57 -10.29 -0.80
N GLY A 72 1.21 -11.32 -0.03
CA GLY A 72 1.46 -12.72 -0.41
C GLY A 72 0.49 -13.25 -1.47
N TYR A 73 -0.81 -13.04 -1.27
CA TYR A 73 -1.87 -13.44 -2.20
C TYR A 73 -3.02 -12.44 -2.03
N PRO A 74 -3.04 -11.33 -2.79
CA PRO A 74 -4.10 -10.32 -2.66
C PRO A 74 -5.27 -10.62 -3.61
N PRO A 75 -6.41 -11.13 -3.12
CA PRO A 75 -7.58 -11.37 -3.96
C PRO A 75 -8.39 -10.09 -4.21
N ALA A 76 -8.36 -9.10 -3.31
CA ALA A 76 -9.08 -7.83 -3.43
C ALA A 76 -8.61 -6.79 -2.41
N VAL A 77 -7.31 -6.50 -2.34
CA VAL A 77 -6.78 -5.51 -1.40
C VAL A 77 -7.02 -4.09 -1.91
N LYS A 78 -7.56 -3.24 -1.05
CA LYS A 78 -7.74 -1.80 -1.30
C LYS A 78 -6.67 -1.01 -0.57
N ILE A 79 -6.03 -0.08 -1.28
CA ILE A 79 -5.01 0.81 -0.73
C ILE A 79 -5.40 2.24 -1.06
N THR A 80 -5.39 3.12 -0.07
CA THR A 80 -5.61 4.55 -0.27
C THR A 80 -4.39 5.35 0.21
N VAL A 81 -4.13 6.47 -0.44
CA VAL A 81 -3.10 7.46 -0.06
C VAL A 81 -3.81 8.78 0.17
N ASP A 82 -3.81 9.28 1.41
CA ASP A 82 -4.58 10.45 1.85
C ASP A 82 -6.06 10.41 1.41
N GLY A 83 -6.64 9.20 1.42
CA GLY A 83 -8.02 8.95 1.01
C GLY A 83 -8.24 8.80 -0.50
N GLU A 84 -7.23 8.99 -1.35
CA GLU A 84 -7.30 8.70 -2.78
C GLU A 84 -6.99 7.20 -3.03
N GLU A 85 -7.95 6.45 -3.58
CA GLU A 85 -7.81 5.00 -3.80
C GLU A 85 -6.87 4.71 -4.98
N LEU A 86 -5.86 3.86 -4.74
CA LEU A 86 -5.01 3.30 -5.79
C LEU A 86 -5.76 2.21 -6.56
N PRO A 87 -5.37 1.93 -7.82
CA PRO A 87 -5.88 0.77 -8.55
C PRO A 87 -5.84 -0.51 -7.71
N THR A 88 -6.96 -1.23 -7.64
CA THR A 88 -7.06 -2.46 -6.87
C THR A 88 -6.06 -3.49 -7.37
N VAL A 89 -5.34 -4.12 -6.45
CA VAL A 89 -4.39 -5.19 -6.78
C VAL A 89 -5.03 -6.54 -6.56
N GLN A 90 -5.15 -7.32 -7.65
CA GLN A 90 -5.75 -8.65 -7.66
C GLN A 90 -4.85 -9.60 -8.45
N THR A 91 -4.16 -10.50 -7.75
CA THR A 91 -3.24 -11.45 -8.39
C THR A 91 -3.08 -12.71 -7.54
N PRO A 92 -2.96 -13.89 -8.17
CA PRO A 92 -2.71 -15.12 -7.44
C PRO A 92 -1.25 -15.29 -6.99
N SER A 93 -0.41 -14.27 -7.17
CA SER A 93 1.02 -14.29 -6.85
C SER A 93 1.41 -13.15 -5.91
N PRO A 94 2.52 -13.30 -5.17
CA PRO A 94 3.03 -12.21 -4.34
C PRO A 94 3.36 -10.97 -5.17
N VAL A 95 3.00 -9.80 -4.65
CA VAL A 95 3.19 -8.52 -5.30
C VAL A 95 3.61 -7.47 -4.28
N THR A 96 4.55 -6.61 -4.70
CA THR A 96 5.05 -5.51 -3.89
C THR A 96 4.51 -4.19 -4.42
N ILE A 97 3.98 -3.34 -3.55
CA ILE A 97 3.73 -1.93 -3.87
C ILE A 97 4.74 -1.08 -3.12
N ASN A 98 5.45 -0.24 -3.87
CA ASN A 98 6.29 0.80 -3.30
C ASN A 98 5.66 2.16 -3.56
N ILE A 99 5.51 2.96 -2.50
CA ILE A 99 5.05 4.34 -2.56
C ILE A 99 6.16 5.19 -1.94
N HIS A 100 6.62 6.21 -2.65
CA HIS A 100 7.75 7.05 -2.22
C HIS A 100 7.60 8.48 -2.72
N THR A 101 8.28 9.42 -2.06
CA THR A 101 8.32 10.83 -2.46
C THR A 101 9.30 11.13 -3.59
#